data_AF-A0A8F5VNY7-F1
#
_entry.id   AF-A0A8F5VNY7-F1
#
_cell.length_a   1.000
_cell.length_b   1.000
_cell.length_c   1.000
_cell.angle_alpha   90.00
_cell.angle_beta   90.00
_cell.angle_gamma   90.00
#
_symmetry.space_group_name_H-M   'P 1'
#
loop_
_entity.id
_entity.type
_entity.pdbx_description
1 polymer ?
#
loop_
_entity_poly.entity_id
_entity_poly.type
_entity_poly.pdbx_seq_one_letter_code
_entity_poly.pdbx_strand_id
1 'polypeptide(L)' 'MEDMAKQFLSSPEGQKMIMDFISSPEGIKTIQKMVRTPEGKKAVESLIKTALPAIELSNEEMSMITRLLDKFL' A
#
# COMPACT_ATOMS: atom_id res chain seq x y z
N MET A 1 -7.17 27.41 2.15
CA MET A 1 -6.33 26.55 3.03
C MET A 1 -6.14 25.16 2.46
N GLU A 2 -7.20 24.49 1.99
CA GLU A 2 -7.10 23.16 1.38
C GLU A 2 -6.16 23.13 0.15
N ASP A 3 -6.21 24.15 -0.70
CA ASP A 3 -5.33 24.24 -1.89
C ASP A 3 -3.85 24.48 -1.53
N MET A 4 -3.59 25.21 -0.45
CA MET A 4 -2.22 25.43 0.03
C MET A 4 -1.62 24.15 0.62
N ALA A 5 -2.43 23.35 1.33
CA ALA A 5 -1.99 22.04 1.83
C ALA A 5 -1.70 21.07 0.68
N LYS A 6 -2.56 21.03 -0.35
CA LYS A 6 -2.31 20.21 -1.55
C LYS A 6 -1.07 20.66 -2.32
N GLN A 7 -0.86 21.97 -2.48
CA GLN A 7 0.36 22.50 -3.11
C GLN A 7 1.61 22.15 -2.31
N PHE A 8 1.57 22.25 -0.99
CA PHE A 8 2.69 21.88 -0.13
C PHE A 8 3.00 20.38 -0.20
N LEU A 9 2.00 19.51 -0.08
CA LEU A 9 2.19 18.06 -0.19
C LEU A 9 2.69 17.62 -1.57
N SER A 10 2.44 18.43 -2.60
CA SER A 10 2.96 18.21 -3.96
C SER A 10 4.37 18.79 -4.16
N SER A 11 4.88 19.61 -3.22
CA SER A 11 6.23 20.15 -3.28
C SER A 11 7.26 19.06 -2.92
N PRO A 12 8.54 19.21 -3.33
CA PRO A 12 9.60 18.29 -2.93
C PRO A 12 9.71 18.12 -1.42
N GLU A 13 9.53 19.20 -0.65
CA GLU A 13 9.58 19.19 0.81
C GLU A 13 8.39 18.44 1.42
N GLY A 14 7.17 18.67 0.91
CA GLY A 14 5.99 17.93 1.36
C GLY A 14 6.06 16.45 1.01
N GLN A 15 6.52 16.11 -0.20
CA GLN A 15 6.78 14.73 -0.58
C GLN A 15 7.84 14.08 0.33
N LYS A 16 8.93 14.79 0.63
CA LYS A 16 9.95 14.32 1.57
C LYS A 16 9.35 14.07 2.96
N MET A 17 8.51 14.97 3.46
CA MET A 17 7.84 14.79 4.75
C MET A 17 6.95 13.53 4.77
N ILE A 18 6.20 13.29 3.69
CA ILE A 18 5.41 12.06 3.54
C ILE A 18 6.34 10.84 3.56
N MET A 19 7.43 10.87 2.79
CA MET A 19 8.39 9.77 2.70
C MET A 19 9.08 9.49 4.04
N ASP A 20 9.48 10.53 4.76
CA ASP A 20 10.05 10.44 6.10
C ASP A 20 9.03 9.82 7.07
N PHE A 21 7.76 10.23 7.00
CA PHE A 21 6.71 9.66 7.84
C PHE A 21 6.45 8.19 7.54
N ILE A 22 6.21 7.80 6.29
CA ILE A 22 5.91 6.39 5.94
C ILE A 22 7.09 5.46 6.24
N SER A 23 8.32 5.99 6.22
CA SER A 23 9.54 5.24 6.55
C SER A 23 9.81 5.18 8.06
N SER A 24 9.13 6.00 8.86
CA SER A 24 9.28 6.01 10.32
C SER A 24 8.61 4.79 10.97
N PRO A 25 9.05 4.37 12.17
CA PRO A 25 8.40 3.29 12.91
C PRO A 25 6.89 3.53 13.15
N GLU A 26 6.50 4.76 13.48
CA GLU A 26 5.10 5.15 13.64
C GLU A 26 4.30 5.08 12.33
N GLY A 27 4.90 5.52 11.21
CA GLY A 27 4.27 5.41 9.90
C GLY A 27 4.04 3.97 9.49
N ILE A 28 5.05 3.11 9.68
CA ILE A 28 4.94 1.67 9.43
C ILE A 28 3.84 1.04 10.30
N LYS A 29 3.79 1.34 11.60
CA LYS A 29 2.71 0.87 12.49
C LYS A 29 1.33 1.34 12.02
N THR A 30 1.24 2.57 11.53
CA THR A 30 -0.02 3.14 11.03
C THR A 30 -0.48 2.42 9.77
N ILE A 31 0.41 2.23 8.80
CA ILE A 31 0.15 1.47 7.58
C ILE A 31 -0.26 0.03 7.95
N GLN A 32 0.47 -0.63 8.85
CA GLN A 32 0.14 -1.97 9.35
C GLN A 32 -1.25 -2.06 9.97
N LYS A 33 -1.68 -1.04 10.72
CA LYS A 33 -3.06 -0.96 11.23
C LYS A 33 -4.07 -0.80 10.10
N MET A 34 -3.78 0.06 9.12
CA MET A 34 -4.67 0.29 7.98
C MET A 34 -4.85 -0.98 7.14
N VAL A 35 -3.77 -1.69 6.78
CA VAL A 35 -3.88 -2.93 6.00
C VAL A 35 -4.58 -4.07 6.74
N ARG A 36 -4.82 -3.95 8.05
CA ARG A 36 -5.62 -4.91 8.82
C ARG A 36 -7.13 -4.61 8.80
N THR A 37 -7.55 -3.42 8.37
CA THR A 37 -8.99 -3.10 8.22
C THR A 37 -9.55 -3.72 6.95
N PRO A 38 -10.86 -4.00 6.86
CA PRO A 38 -11.47 -4.55 5.64
C PRO A 38 -11.16 -3.74 4.37
N GLU A 39 -11.12 -2.41 4.48
CA GLU A 39 -10.83 -1.50 3.37
C GLU A 39 -9.35 -1.55 2.98
N GLY A 40 -8.45 -1.55 3.96
CA GLY A 40 -7.02 -1.65 3.69
C GLY A 40 -6.64 -3.02 3.12
N LYS A 41 -7.29 -4.09 3.58
CA LYS A 41 -7.17 -5.43 3.01
C LYS A 41 -7.57 -5.46 1.53
N LYS A 42 -8.72 -4.89 1.17
CA LYS A 42 -9.17 -4.77 -0.23
C LYS A 42 -8.21 -3.93 -1.08
N ALA A 43 -7.67 -2.85 -0.53
CA ALA A 43 -6.70 -2.01 -1.24
C ALA A 43 -5.41 -2.80 -1.54
N VAL A 44 -4.89 -3.54 -0.56
CA VAL A 44 -3.73 -4.41 -0.74
C VAL A 44 -4.02 -5.53 -1.74
N GLU A 45 -5.18 -6.18 -1.64
CA GLU A 45 -5.61 -7.21 -2.57
C GLU A 45 -5.65 -6.68 -4.02
N SER A 46 -6.21 -5.48 -4.23
CA SER A 46 -6.25 -4.85 -5.55
C SER A 46 -4.85 -4.55 -6.07
N LEU A 47 -3.97 -3.98 -5.23
CA LEU A 47 -2.58 -3.68 -5.62
C LEU A 47 -1.84 -4.96 -6.03
N ILE A 48 -2.00 -6.01 -5.22
CA ILE A 48 -1.38 -7.31 -5.45
C ILE A 48 -1.94 -7.92 -6.75
N LYS A 49 -3.26 -7.95 -6.96
CA LYS A 49 -3.88 -8.43 -8.22
C LYS A 49 -3.44 -7.65 -9.46
N THR A 50 -3.18 -6.35 -9.34
CA THR A 50 -2.68 -5.53 -10.45
C THR A 50 -1.17 -5.73 -10.69
N ALA A 51 -0.39 -5.90 -9.63
CA ALA A 51 1.06 -6.02 -9.72
C ALA A 51 1.54 -7.45 -10.05
N LEU A 52 0.86 -8.49 -9.55
CA LEU A 52 1.24 -9.89 -9.77
C LEU A 52 1.44 -10.25 -11.24
N PRO A 53 0.55 -9.87 -12.18
CA PRO A 53 0.73 -10.18 -13.59
C PRO A 53 1.93 -9.49 -14.23
N ALA A 54 2.42 -8.38 -13.64
CA ALA A 54 3.62 -7.69 -14.10
C ALA A 54 4.92 -8.35 -13.60
N ILE A 55 4.80 -9.26 -12.64
CA ILE A 55 5.89 -10.12 -12.16
C ILE A 55 5.75 -11.42 -12.96
N GLU A 56 6.81 -11.88 -13.62
CA GLU A 56 6.82 -13.14 -14.38
C GLU A 56 6.77 -14.37 -13.44
N LEU A 57 5.69 -14.47 -12.67
CA LEU A 57 5.43 -15.59 -11.78
C LEU A 57 4.81 -16.74 -12.58
N SER A 58 5.16 -17.95 -12.20
CA SER A 58 4.48 -19.13 -12.72
C SER A 58 3.00 -19.14 -12.28
N ASN A 59 2.16 -19.83 -13.06
CA ASN A 59 0.74 -19.97 -12.74
C ASN A 59 0.50 -20.61 -11.35
N GLU A 60 1.43 -21.44 -10.89
CA GLU A 60 1.36 -22.11 -9.59
C GLU A 60 1.64 -21.12 -8.44
N GLU A 61 2.66 -20.26 -8.59
CA GLU A 61 2.96 -19.19 -7.64
C GLU A 61 1.83 -18.17 -7.56
N MET A 62 1.26 -17.77 -8.71
CA MET A 62 0.07 -16.90 -8.74
C MET A 62 -1.11 -17.52 -7.99
N SER A 63 -1.38 -18.82 -8.21
CA SER A 63 -2.47 -19.53 -7.54
C SER A 63 -2.26 -19.61 -6.03
N MET A 64 -1.02 -19.88 -5.60
CA MET A 64 -0.67 -19.98 -4.19
C MET A 64 -0.80 -18.63 -3.48
N ILE A 65 -0.32 -17.55 -4.10
CA ILE A 65 -0.44 -16.19 -3.57
C ILE A 65 -1.91 -15.77 -3.50
N THR A 66 -2.71 -16.04 -4.53
CA THR A 66 -4.15 -15.72 -4.53
C THR A 66 -4.89 -16.44 -3.40
N ARG A 67 -4.63 -17.73 -3.18
CA ARG A 67 -5.23 -18.50 -2.07
C ARG A 67 -4.80 -18.01 -0.69
N LEU A 68 -3.56 -17.54 -0.55
CA LEU A 68 -3.08 -16.94 0.70
C LEU A 68 -3.81 -15.63 0.98
N LEU A 69 -4.00 -14.79 -0.04
CA LEU A 69 -4.76 -13.55 0.11
C LEU A 69 -6.20 -13.83 0.58
N ASP A 70 -6.90 -14.77 -0.06
CA ASP A 70 -8.28 -15.15 0.32
C ASP A 70 -8.40 -15.71 1.75
N LYS A 71 -7.31 -16.22 2.33
CA LYS A 71 -7.30 -16.86 3.66
C LYS A 71 -6.92 -15.91 4.78
N PHE A 72 -6.09 -14.90 4.49
CA PHE A 72 -5.56 -13.97 5.50
C PHE A 72 -6.25 -12.60 5.47
N LEU A 73 -6.86 -12.24 4.34
CA LEU A 73 -7.67 -11.03 4.19
C LEU A 73 -9.14 -11.35 4.45
#